data_AF-U1NI45-F1
#
_entry.id   AF-U1NI45-F1
#
_cell.length_a   1.000
_cell.length_b   1.000
_cell.length_c   1.000
_cell.angle_alpha   90.00
_cell.angle_beta   90.00
_cell.angle_gamma   90.00
#
_symmetry.space_group_name_H-M   'P 1'
#
loop_
_entity.id
_entity.type
_entity.pdbx_description
1 polymer ?
#
loop_
_entity_poly.entity_id
_entity_poly.type
_entity_poly.pdbx_seq_one_letter_code
_entity_poly.pdbx_strand_id
1 'polypeptide(L)'
;MSIEVRCELLVAGGRYPDTENALAEQVQSDWDTLQEFDNPYRHDGIKAVAFELAEAHGWDIPDAVVVPAGTGEIVVGIPKGFGELTDAGILSAMPKLHAAQSSGCAPIANAAAKGTEAVGPWDNPDTIVGELEIPNPNSGATAVEAIDACNGEVIIVDDAILEVAVVAAQRAGLEVGAVGGCCRCRQ
;
A
#
# COMPACT_ATOMS: atom_id res chain seq x y z
N MET A 1 10.55 -29.26 14.00
CA MET A 1 11.44 -28.82 12.92
C MET A 1 11.56 -27.31 13.08
N SER A 2 12.65 -26.82 13.69
CA SER A 2 12.87 -25.39 13.86
C SER A 2 13.54 -24.86 12.61
N ILE A 3 12.86 -23.98 11.87
CA ILE A 3 13.50 -23.20 10.81
C ILE A 3 14.27 -22.09 11.53
N GLU A 4 15.59 -22.11 11.42
CA GLU A 4 16.46 -21.06 11.97
C GLU A 4 16.76 -20.08 10.84
N VAL A 5 16.11 -18.91 10.88
CA VAL A 5 16.35 -17.84 9.90
C VAL A 5 17.61 -17.11 10.33
N ARG A 6 18.66 -17.18 9.49
CA ARG A 6 19.87 -16.36 9.66
C ARG A 6 19.69 -15.07 8.86
N CYS A 7 19.78 -13.94 9.55
CA CYS A 7 19.68 -12.61 8.96
C CYS A 7 20.99 -11.86 9.22
N GLU A 8 21.49 -11.17 8.19
CA GLU A 8 22.58 -10.21 8.32
C GLU A 8 21.97 -8.80 8.27
N LEU A 9 22.18 -8.01 9.33
CA LEU A 9 21.69 -6.64 9.40
C LEU A 9 22.81 -5.68 9.03
N LEU A 10 22.63 -4.99 7.91
CA LEU A 10 23.50 -3.90 7.48
C LEU A 10 22.79 -2.58 7.73
N VAL A 11 23.54 -1.58 8.21
CA VAL A 11 22.99 -0.27 8.59
C VAL A 11 23.52 0.78 7.62
N ALA A 12 22.62 1.37 6.84
CA ALA A 12 22.86 2.58 6.08
C ALA A 12 22.39 3.79 6.89
N GLY A 13 23.19 4.85 6.94
CA GLY A 13 22.78 6.11 7.56
C GLY A 13 22.00 6.96 6.55
N GLY A 14 20.91 7.60 6.99
CA GLY A 14 20.08 8.46 6.14
C GLY A 14 18.60 8.12 6.23
N ARG A 15 17.85 8.43 5.17
CA ARG A 15 16.45 8.08 4.96
C ARG A 15 16.32 6.85 4.05
N TYR A 16 15.08 6.47 3.76
CA TYR A 16 14.75 5.33 2.92
C TYR A 16 15.51 5.31 1.56
N PRO A 17 15.60 6.40 0.77
CA PRO A 17 16.36 6.39 -0.49
C PRO A 17 17.87 6.17 -0.30
N ASP A 18 18.45 6.58 0.83
CA ASP A 18 19.86 6.34 1.13
C ASP A 18 20.11 4.83 1.34
N THR A 19 19.13 4.14 1.94
CA THR A 19 19.17 2.68 2.12
C THR A 19 19.02 1.96 0.78
N GLU A 20 18.11 2.40 -0.09
CA GLU A 20 17.96 1.84 -1.44
C GLU A 20 19.25 1.96 -2.26
N ASN A 21 19.90 3.12 -2.23
CA ASN A 21 21.18 3.33 -2.92
C ASN A 21 22.28 2.42 -2.35
N ALA A 22 22.39 2.32 -1.02
CA ALA A 22 23.36 1.43 -0.37
C ALA A 22 23.11 -0.03 -0.71
N LEU A 23 21.83 -0.45 -0.81
CA LEU A 23 21.46 -1.79 -1.26
C LEU A 23 21.92 -2.01 -2.71
N ALA A 24 21.65 -1.08 -3.63
CA ALA A 24 22.07 -1.20 -5.02
C ALA A 24 23.60 -1.34 -5.19
N GLU A 25 24.39 -0.66 -4.34
CA GLU A 25 25.84 -0.82 -4.30
C GLU A 25 26.29 -2.20 -3.78
N GLN A 26 25.48 -2.83 -2.91
CA GLN A 26 25.77 -4.11 -2.26
C GLN A 26 25.19 -5.34 -2.98
N VAL A 27 24.14 -5.18 -3.80
CA VAL A 27 23.54 -6.24 -4.66
C VAL A 27 24.46 -6.59 -5.85
N GLN A 28 25.78 -6.52 -5.64
CA GLN A 28 26.81 -7.10 -6.50
C GLN A 28 27.18 -8.53 -6.06
N SER A 29 26.21 -9.36 -5.64
CA SER A 29 26.41 -10.77 -5.27
C SER A 29 25.11 -11.61 -5.36
N ASP A 30 25.20 -12.91 -5.06
CA ASP A 30 24.21 -14.01 -5.23
C ASP A 30 22.84 -13.86 -4.50
N TRP A 31 22.38 -12.64 -4.22
CA TRP A 31 21.14 -12.36 -3.48
C TRP A 31 20.05 -11.79 -4.39
N ASP A 32 18.83 -12.29 -4.21
CA ASP A 32 17.63 -11.74 -4.86
C ASP A 32 16.98 -10.68 -3.96
N THR A 33 16.59 -9.56 -4.58
CA THR A 33 15.83 -8.50 -3.93
C THR A 33 14.40 -8.95 -3.61
N LEU A 34 13.94 -8.65 -2.39
CA LEU A 34 12.56 -8.83 -1.97
C LEU A 34 11.74 -7.52 -2.01
N GLN A 35 12.36 -6.46 -2.53
CA GLN A 35 11.75 -5.16 -2.70
C GLN A 35 10.46 -5.25 -3.52
N GLU A 36 9.46 -4.46 -3.16
CA GLU A 36 8.23 -4.39 -3.92
C GLU A 36 8.50 -3.92 -5.36
N PHE A 37 7.84 -4.58 -6.32
CA PHE A 37 7.93 -4.27 -7.76
C PHE A 37 9.27 -4.57 -8.46
N ASP A 38 10.30 -5.00 -7.74
CA ASP A 38 11.49 -5.62 -8.37
C ASP A 38 11.18 -7.03 -8.90
N ASN A 39 10.17 -7.68 -8.31
CA ASN A 39 9.63 -8.96 -8.76
C ASN A 39 8.08 -8.94 -8.68
N PRO A 40 7.39 -9.82 -9.42
CA PRO A 40 5.93 -9.82 -9.46
C PRO A 40 5.27 -10.39 -8.19
N TYR A 41 6.02 -11.12 -7.37
CA TYR A 41 5.43 -11.99 -6.34
C TYR A 41 4.84 -11.24 -5.16
N ARG A 42 5.42 -10.09 -4.79
CA ARG A 42 4.93 -9.24 -3.68
C ARG A 42 3.51 -8.76 -3.95
N HIS A 43 3.33 -7.97 -5.01
CA HIS A 43 2.01 -7.43 -5.35
C HIS A 43 1.04 -8.48 -5.89
N ASP A 44 1.51 -9.56 -6.54
CA ASP A 44 0.62 -10.67 -6.91
C ASP A 44 0.15 -11.46 -5.68
N GLY A 45 1.00 -11.63 -4.67
CA GLY A 45 0.65 -12.31 -3.42
C GLY A 45 -0.46 -11.60 -2.66
N ILE A 46 -0.50 -10.26 -2.69
CA ILE A 46 -1.56 -9.46 -2.06
C ILE A 46 -2.95 -9.78 -2.59
N LYS A 47 -3.10 -10.25 -3.83
CA LYS A 47 -4.43 -10.53 -4.40
C LYS A 47 -5.22 -11.56 -3.59
N ALA A 48 -4.54 -12.41 -2.84
CA ALA A 48 -5.17 -13.34 -1.89
C ALA A 48 -6.05 -12.61 -0.87
N VAL A 49 -5.67 -11.40 -0.45
CA VAL A 49 -6.49 -10.55 0.44
C VAL A 49 -7.84 -10.22 -0.20
N ALA A 50 -7.89 -9.97 -1.51
CA ALA A 50 -9.16 -9.73 -2.19
C ALA A 50 -10.07 -10.97 -2.18
N PHE A 51 -9.49 -12.17 -2.29
CA PHE A 51 -10.23 -13.43 -2.20
C PHE A 51 -10.80 -13.63 -0.80
N GLU A 52 -9.99 -13.38 0.24
CA GLU A 52 -10.44 -13.46 1.64
C GLU A 52 -11.53 -12.42 1.95
N LEU A 53 -11.40 -11.19 1.43
CA LEU A 53 -12.43 -10.16 1.58
C LEU A 53 -13.74 -10.55 0.90
N ALA A 54 -13.68 -11.08 -0.33
CA ALA A 54 -14.87 -11.55 -1.04
C ALA A 54 -15.53 -12.73 -0.30
N GLU A 55 -14.75 -13.71 0.16
CA GLU A 55 -15.27 -14.85 0.94
C GLU A 55 -15.94 -14.37 2.25
N ALA A 56 -15.28 -13.50 3.01
CA ALA A 56 -15.80 -12.93 4.25
C ALA A 56 -17.08 -12.10 4.01
N HIS A 57 -17.25 -11.55 2.81
CA HIS A 57 -18.45 -10.85 2.37
C HIS A 57 -19.48 -11.76 1.69
N GLY A 58 -19.34 -13.08 1.81
CA GLY A 58 -20.31 -14.04 1.27
C GLY A 58 -20.29 -14.16 -0.26
N TRP A 59 -19.15 -13.89 -0.88
CA TRP A 59 -18.96 -13.81 -2.33
C TRP A 59 -19.81 -12.72 -2.98
N ASP A 60 -20.06 -11.64 -2.23
CA ASP A 60 -20.69 -10.42 -2.73
C ASP A 60 -19.66 -9.27 -2.80
N ILE A 61 -20.01 -8.19 -3.50
CA ILE A 61 -19.12 -7.06 -3.75
C ILE A 61 -19.23 -6.06 -2.59
N PRO A 62 -18.13 -5.76 -1.87
CA PRO A 62 -18.13 -4.66 -0.91
C PRO A 62 -18.37 -3.31 -1.61
N ASP A 63 -19.07 -2.38 -0.95
CA ASP A 63 -19.26 -1.03 -1.53
C ASP A 63 -17.93 -0.33 -1.83
N ALA A 64 -16.95 -0.53 -0.94
CA ALA A 64 -15.61 -0.01 -1.09
C ALA A 64 -14.59 -0.82 -0.25
N VAL A 65 -13.33 -0.77 -0.67
CA VAL A 65 -12.16 -1.22 0.07
C VAL A 65 -11.25 -0.02 0.29
N VAL A 66 -10.80 0.18 1.53
CA VAL A 66 -9.93 1.30 1.91
C VAL A 66 -8.58 0.75 2.36
N VAL A 67 -7.50 1.18 1.71
CA VAL A 67 -6.15 0.67 1.95
C VAL A 67 -5.12 1.78 2.08
N PRO A 68 -4.04 1.58 2.85
CA PRO A 68 -2.95 2.54 2.93
C PRO A 68 -2.05 2.40 1.69
N ALA A 69 -1.39 3.49 1.29
CA ALA A 69 -0.54 3.51 0.11
C ALA A 69 0.85 4.11 0.39
N GLY A 70 1.83 3.22 0.59
CA GLY A 70 3.27 3.55 0.59
C GLY A 70 3.88 3.22 -0.78
N THR A 71 4.49 2.03 -0.88
CA THR A 71 5.05 1.50 -2.13
C THR A 71 4.02 1.29 -3.23
N GLY A 72 2.75 1.12 -2.88
CA GLY A 72 1.62 0.87 -3.80
C GLY A 72 1.30 -0.62 -4.02
N GLU A 73 2.02 -1.52 -3.35
CA GLU A 73 1.80 -2.99 -3.44
C GLU A 73 0.34 -3.38 -3.18
N ILE A 74 -0.24 -2.83 -2.11
CA ILE A 74 -1.62 -3.12 -1.71
C ILE A 74 -2.64 -2.57 -2.73
N VAL A 75 -2.36 -1.36 -3.22
CA VAL A 75 -3.19 -0.63 -4.17
C VAL A 75 -3.25 -1.35 -5.53
N VAL A 76 -2.18 -2.02 -5.93
CA VAL A 76 -2.12 -2.80 -7.18
C VAL A 76 -2.67 -4.21 -6.99
N GLY A 77 -2.29 -4.88 -5.89
CA GLY A 77 -2.63 -6.29 -5.68
C GLY A 77 -4.11 -6.57 -5.42
N ILE A 78 -4.78 -5.70 -4.66
CA ILE A 78 -6.20 -5.90 -4.32
C ILE A 78 -7.12 -5.82 -5.55
N PRO A 79 -7.07 -4.75 -6.38
CA PRO A 79 -7.83 -4.68 -7.63
C PRO A 79 -7.57 -5.85 -8.55
N LYS A 80 -6.32 -6.33 -8.62
CA LYS A 80 -5.98 -7.51 -9.41
C LYS A 80 -6.78 -8.74 -8.96
N GLY A 81 -6.86 -9.00 -7.66
CA GLY A 81 -7.63 -10.13 -7.13
C GLY A 81 -9.14 -9.98 -7.37
N PHE A 82 -9.71 -8.79 -7.15
CA PHE A 82 -11.13 -8.53 -7.47
C PHE A 82 -11.43 -8.64 -8.97
N GLY A 83 -10.49 -8.21 -9.82
CA GLY A 83 -10.54 -8.38 -11.27
C GLY A 83 -10.56 -9.85 -11.66
N GLU A 84 -9.66 -10.66 -11.12
CA GLU A 84 -9.63 -12.12 -11.36
C GLU A 84 -10.96 -12.80 -10.94
N LEU A 85 -11.55 -12.39 -9.81
CA LEU A 85 -12.87 -12.89 -9.37
C LEU A 85 -14.01 -12.46 -10.32
N THR A 86 -13.93 -11.24 -10.86
CA THR A 86 -14.91 -10.70 -11.81
C THR A 86 -14.81 -11.42 -13.16
N ASP A 87 -13.59 -11.62 -13.67
CA ASP A 87 -13.31 -12.35 -14.91
C ASP A 87 -13.76 -13.82 -14.81
N ALA A 88 -13.65 -14.42 -13.62
CA ALA A 88 -14.16 -15.76 -13.33
C ALA A 88 -15.70 -15.84 -13.21
N GLY A 89 -16.40 -14.70 -13.21
CA GLY A 89 -17.85 -14.62 -13.04
C GLY A 89 -18.33 -14.91 -11.61
N ILE A 90 -17.43 -14.86 -10.62
CA ILE A 90 -17.75 -15.03 -9.20
C ILE A 90 -18.37 -13.73 -8.66
N LEU A 91 -17.78 -12.60 -9.04
CA LEU A 91 -18.32 -11.26 -8.74
C LEU A 91 -18.84 -10.62 -10.03
N SER A 92 -19.84 -9.74 -9.90
CA SER A 92 -20.43 -9.04 -11.05
C SER A 92 -19.67 -7.76 -11.44
N ALA A 93 -18.83 -7.24 -10.55
CA ALA A 93 -17.98 -6.07 -10.74
C ALA A 93 -16.90 -6.02 -9.64
N MET A 94 -15.92 -5.14 -9.80
CA MET A 94 -14.96 -4.80 -8.75
C MET A 94 -15.55 -3.77 -7.76
N PRO A 95 -15.16 -3.82 -6.47
CA PRO A 95 -15.53 -2.77 -5.51
C PRO A 95 -14.80 -1.46 -5.81
N LYS A 96 -15.27 -0.36 -5.21
CA LYS A 96 -14.47 0.88 -5.20
C LYS A 96 -13.20 0.69 -4.39
N LEU A 97 -12.08 1.28 -4.83
CA LEU A 97 -10.83 1.26 -4.07
C LEU A 97 -10.45 2.67 -3.63
N HIS A 98 -10.34 2.90 -2.33
CA HIS A 98 -9.81 4.14 -1.81
C HIS A 98 -8.42 3.91 -1.19
N ALA A 99 -7.44 4.67 -1.65
CA ALA A 99 -6.09 4.66 -1.09
C ALA A 99 -5.94 5.81 -0.08
N ALA A 100 -5.13 5.62 0.96
CA ALA A 100 -4.81 6.65 1.94
C ALA A 100 -3.30 6.90 2.02
N GLN A 101 -2.88 8.16 1.91
CA GLN A 101 -1.50 8.61 2.11
C GLN A 101 -1.42 9.66 3.22
N SER A 102 -0.29 9.74 3.91
CA SER A 102 -0.05 10.81 4.87
C SER A 102 0.21 12.13 4.14
N SER A 103 -0.26 13.25 4.68
CA SER A 103 0.02 14.61 4.17
C SER A 103 1.51 14.93 4.10
N GLY A 104 2.31 14.25 4.91
CA GLY A 104 3.76 14.36 4.92
C GLY A 104 4.47 13.70 3.74
N CYS A 105 3.81 12.76 3.05
CA CYS A 105 4.36 12.03 1.91
C CYS A 105 3.23 11.43 1.07
N ALA A 106 2.76 12.17 0.05
CA ALA A 106 1.60 11.77 -0.76
C ALA A 106 1.85 11.84 -2.29
N PRO A 107 2.90 11.17 -2.83
CA PRO A 107 3.23 11.26 -4.25
C PRO A 107 2.16 10.67 -5.18
N ILE A 108 1.49 9.57 -4.79
CA ILE A 108 0.43 8.94 -5.58
C ILE A 108 -0.81 9.85 -5.61
N ALA A 109 -1.19 10.43 -4.48
CA ALA A 109 -2.30 11.38 -4.40
C ALA A 109 -2.04 12.61 -5.30
N ASN A 110 -0.82 13.14 -5.28
CA ASN A 110 -0.42 14.26 -6.12
C ASN A 110 -0.51 13.94 -7.62
N ALA A 111 -0.16 12.73 -8.02
CA ALA A 111 -0.22 12.31 -9.41
C ALA A 111 -1.66 12.09 -9.87
N ALA A 112 -2.48 11.40 -9.05
CA ALA A 112 -3.91 11.21 -9.28
C ALA A 112 -4.64 12.56 -9.46
N ALA A 113 -4.36 13.53 -8.58
CA ALA A 113 -4.97 14.87 -8.65
C ALA A 113 -4.58 15.66 -9.92
N LYS A 114 -3.41 15.40 -10.50
CA LYS A 114 -2.94 16.04 -11.74
C LYS A 114 -3.40 15.30 -12.99
N GLY A 115 -3.99 14.11 -12.85
CA GLY A 115 -4.33 13.24 -13.98
C GLY A 115 -3.08 12.79 -14.76
N THR A 116 -1.94 12.65 -14.09
CA THR A 116 -0.69 12.22 -14.72
C THR A 116 -0.28 10.85 -14.22
N GLU A 117 0.08 9.96 -15.14
CA GLU A 117 0.69 8.66 -14.80
C GLU A 117 2.10 8.82 -14.19
N ALA A 118 2.77 9.94 -14.49
CA ALA A 118 4.10 10.24 -13.95
C ALA A 118 4.02 10.66 -12.47
N VAL A 119 4.30 9.71 -11.59
CA VAL A 119 4.52 10.00 -10.16
C VAL A 119 5.92 10.55 -9.96
N GLY A 120 6.00 11.85 -9.66
CA GLY A 120 7.27 12.51 -9.33
C GLY A 120 7.66 12.29 -7.87
N PRO A 121 8.96 12.41 -7.54
CA PRO A 121 9.44 12.28 -6.18
C PRO A 121 8.87 13.36 -5.26
N TRP A 122 8.68 13.01 -3.99
CA TRP A 122 8.32 13.93 -2.92
C TRP A 122 9.57 14.46 -2.22
N ASP A 123 9.87 15.76 -2.37
CA ASP A 123 11.17 16.33 -2.01
C ASP A 123 11.50 16.28 -0.51
N ASN A 124 10.48 16.40 0.37
CA ASN A 124 10.68 16.49 1.81
C ASN A 124 9.63 15.64 2.54
N PRO A 125 9.83 14.31 2.58
CA PRO A 125 8.90 13.46 3.30
C PRO A 125 9.03 13.68 4.81
N ASP A 126 7.92 13.94 5.47
CA ASP A 126 7.87 14.17 6.92
C ASP A 126 6.57 13.63 7.48
N THR A 127 6.59 12.36 7.89
CA THR A 127 5.42 11.71 8.46
C THR A 127 5.81 10.84 9.66
N ILE A 128 4.93 10.79 10.64
CA ILE A 128 5.03 9.84 11.76
C ILE A 128 4.79 8.38 11.34
N VAL A 129 4.30 8.15 10.11
CA VAL A 129 3.99 6.83 9.56
C VAL A 129 5.09 6.37 8.61
N GLY A 130 6.21 5.90 9.16
CA GLY A 130 7.40 5.53 8.39
C GLY A 130 7.16 4.51 7.26
N GLU A 131 6.23 3.56 7.45
CA GLU A 131 5.84 2.58 6.41
C GLU A 131 5.22 3.22 5.16
N LEU A 132 4.70 4.46 5.26
CA LEU A 132 4.13 5.21 4.14
C LEU A 132 5.06 6.34 3.67
N GLU A 133 6.25 6.47 4.26
CA GLU A 133 7.25 7.47 3.90
C GLU A 133 8.03 7.06 2.64
N ILE A 134 7.31 6.84 1.54
CA ILE A 134 7.85 6.40 0.24
C ILE A 134 7.75 7.57 -0.76
N PRO A 135 8.82 8.37 -0.92
CA PRO A 135 8.74 9.61 -1.71
C PRO A 135 8.66 9.37 -3.21
N ASN A 136 9.15 8.23 -3.70
CA ASN A 136 9.20 7.90 -5.12
C ASN A 136 8.80 6.43 -5.36
N PRO A 137 7.52 6.07 -5.25
CA PRO A 137 7.09 4.68 -5.36
C PRO A 137 7.22 4.18 -6.80
N ASN A 138 7.96 3.08 -7.01
CA ASN A 138 8.13 2.44 -8.31
C ASN A 138 6.81 2.09 -9.01
N SER A 139 5.76 1.79 -8.23
CA SER A 139 4.44 1.46 -8.76
C SER A 139 3.53 2.66 -8.97
N GLY A 140 4.03 3.88 -8.85
CA GLY A 140 3.18 5.08 -8.80
C GLY A 140 2.15 5.14 -9.93
N ALA A 141 2.58 4.94 -11.18
CA ALA A 141 1.70 4.92 -12.34
C ALA A 141 0.64 3.81 -12.25
N THR A 142 1.08 2.57 -12.01
CA THR A 142 0.20 1.39 -11.90
C THR A 142 -0.77 1.49 -10.73
N ALA A 143 -0.38 2.16 -9.63
CA ALA A 143 -1.26 2.41 -8.50
C ALA A 143 -2.39 3.38 -8.89
N VAL A 144 -2.07 4.48 -9.59
CA VAL A 144 -3.08 5.42 -10.11
C VAL A 144 -4.04 4.70 -11.06
N GLU A 145 -3.52 3.92 -12.01
CA GLU A 145 -4.34 3.13 -12.93
C GLU A 145 -5.27 2.15 -12.20
N ALA A 146 -4.77 1.46 -11.17
CA ALA A 146 -5.55 0.51 -10.39
C ALA A 146 -6.67 1.19 -9.59
N ILE A 147 -6.42 2.38 -9.04
CA ILE A 147 -7.43 3.19 -8.35
C ILE A 147 -8.50 3.65 -9.34
N ASP A 148 -8.09 4.16 -10.50
CA ASP A 148 -9.01 4.63 -11.55
C ASP A 148 -9.89 3.50 -12.10
N ALA A 149 -9.30 2.30 -12.33
CA ALA A 149 -10.03 1.12 -12.77
C ALA A 149 -11.10 0.66 -11.78
N CYS A 150 -10.90 0.91 -10.48
CA CYS A 150 -11.87 0.67 -9.42
C CYS A 150 -12.78 1.87 -9.15
N ASN A 151 -12.75 2.93 -9.97
CA ASN A 151 -13.54 4.14 -9.78
C ASN A 151 -13.34 4.74 -8.37
N GLY A 152 -12.08 4.69 -7.93
CA GLY A 152 -11.58 4.98 -6.61
C GLY A 152 -11.03 6.39 -6.42
N GLU A 153 -10.47 6.66 -5.23
CA GLU A 153 -9.85 7.96 -4.91
C GLU A 153 -8.65 7.78 -3.98
N VAL A 154 -7.72 8.73 -4.01
CA VAL A 154 -6.62 8.81 -3.02
C VAL A 154 -6.90 9.93 -2.03
N ILE A 155 -6.94 9.57 -0.75
CA ILE A 155 -7.23 10.45 0.37
C ILE A 155 -5.92 10.80 1.07
N ILE A 156 -5.71 12.10 1.28
CA ILE A 156 -4.59 12.59 2.08
C ILE A 156 -5.06 12.77 3.51
N VAL A 157 -4.34 12.18 4.46
CA VAL A 157 -4.66 12.20 5.89
C VAL A 157 -3.55 12.90 6.65
N ASP A 158 -3.93 13.82 7.55
CA ASP A 158 -3.00 14.53 8.42
C ASP A 158 -2.52 13.65 9.60
N ASP A 159 -1.65 14.20 10.45
CA ASP A 159 -1.07 13.47 11.58
C ASP A 159 -2.09 13.06 12.67
N ALA A 160 -3.38 13.38 12.50
CA ALA A 160 -4.45 12.82 13.34
C ALA A 160 -4.66 11.30 13.13
N ILE A 161 -3.86 10.66 12.27
CA ILE A 161 -3.73 9.22 12.11
C ILE A 161 -3.63 8.47 13.45
N LEU A 162 -2.86 8.99 14.43
CA LEU A 162 -2.75 8.34 15.75
C LEU A 162 -4.05 8.40 16.56
N GLU A 163 -4.86 9.45 16.37
CA GLU A 163 -6.15 9.55 17.03
C GLU A 163 -7.08 8.41 16.57
N VAL A 164 -6.99 8.00 15.31
CA VAL A 164 -7.78 6.90 14.77
C VAL A 164 -7.43 5.58 15.46
N ALA A 165 -6.14 5.32 15.68
CA ALA A 165 -5.70 4.13 16.40
C ALA A 165 -6.23 4.12 17.85
N VAL A 166 -6.20 5.27 18.52
CA VAL A 166 -6.77 5.42 19.87
C VAL A 166 -8.28 5.17 19.87
N VAL A 167 -9.00 5.75 18.90
CA VAL A 167 -10.46 5.57 18.77
C VAL A 167 -10.82 4.11 18.47
N ALA A 168 -10.07 3.42 17.60
CA ALA A 168 -10.28 2.01 17.31
C ALA A 168 -10.13 1.14 18.57
N ALA A 169 -9.07 1.38 19.35
CA ALA A 169 -8.86 0.68 20.61
C ALA A 169 -9.98 0.95 21.62
N GLN A 170 -10.40 2.21 21.77
CA GLN A 170 -11.42 2.61 22.74
C GLN A 170 -12.84 2.13 22.37
N ARG A 171 -13.19 2.14 21.09
CA ARG A 171 -14.57 1.89 20.64
C ARG A 171 -14.81 0.48 20.14
N ALA A 172 -13.80 -0.14 19.51
CA ALA A 172 -13.90 -1.47 18.93
C ALA A 172 -13.05 -2.51 19.66
N GLY A 173 -12.19 -2.10 20.61
CA GLY A 173 -11.24 -3.02 21.26
C GLY A 173 -10.18 -3.55 20.30
N LEU A 174 -9.93 -2.83 19.19
CA LEU A 174 -8.97 -3.22 18.16
C LEU A 174 -7.71 -2.38 18.29
N GLU A 175 -6.57 -3.05 18.43
CA GLU A 175 -5.26 -2.42 18.34
C GLU A 175 -4.86 -2.32 16.88
N VAL A 176 -4.62 -1.09 16.40
CA VAL A 176 -4.14 -0.83 15.04
C VAL A 176 -2.91 0.07 15.09
N GLY A 177 -1.93 -0.23 14.24
CA GLY A 177 -0.76 0.63 14.08
C GLY A 177 -1.09 1.94 13.38
N ALA A 178 -0.11 2.84 13.28
CA ALA A 178 -0.29 4.13 12.61
C ALA A 178 -0.74 3.97 11.15
N VAL A 179 -0.26 2.95 10.43
CA VAL A 179 -0.72 2.63 9.06
C VAL A 179 -2.22 2.35 9.00
N GLY A 180 -2.76 1.57 9.96
CA GLY A 180 -4.20 1.31 10.04
C GLY A 180 -5.01 2.57 10.34
N GLY A 181 -4.42 3.52 11.07
CA GLY A 181 -5.04 4.82 11.34
C GLY A 181 -5.21 5.70 10.10
N CYS A 182 -4.41 5.50 9.04
CA CYS A 182 -4.56 6.22 7.77
C CYS A 182 -5.88 5.87 7.06
N CYS A 183 -6.41 4.66 7.26
CA CYS A 183 -7.59 4.17 6.54
C CYS A 183 -8.90 4.52 7.26
N ARG A 184 -9.06 5.76 7.69
CA ARG A 184 -10.26 6.21 8.40
C ARG A 184 -11.42 6.48 7.43
N CYS A 185 -12.51 5.73 7.55
CA CYS A 185 -13.79 6.14 6.98
C CYS A 185 -14.44 7.21 7.88
N ARG A 186 -14.79 8.38 7.33
CA ARG A 186 -15.75 9.27 8.01
C ARG A 186 -17.13 8.63 7.88
N GLN A 187 -17.76 8.30 9.01
CA GLN A 187 -19.19 8.00 9.08
C GLN A 187 -20.02 9.25 8.82
#